data_AF-A0A6N2E480-F1
#
_entry.id   AF-A0A6N2E480-F1
#
_cell.length_a   1.000
_cell.length_b   1.000
_cell.length_c   1.000
_cell.angle_alpha   90.00
_cell.angle_beta   90.00
_cell.angle_gamma   90.00
#
_symmetry.space_group_name_H-M   'P 1'
#
loop_
_entity.id
_entity.type
_entity.pdbx_description
1 polymer ?
#
loop_
_entity_poly.entity_id
_entity_poly.type
_entity_poly.pdbx_seq_one_letter_code
_entity_poly.pdbx_strand_id
1 'polypeptide(L)' 'MRILNASDARANLYRLIDQTNESHEPVIISGKRSRAVLLSEEDWKSIQETLYLISVPGMRESIVNGMKEPLSDSSRELDW' A
#
# COMPACT_ATOMS: atom_id res chain seq x y z
N MET A 1 -0.67 -11.37 -6.95
CA MET A 1 -1.69 -10.72 -7.82
C MET A 1 -2.60 -11.72 -8.53
N ARG A 2 -3.90 -11.76 -8.16
CA ARG A 2 -4.92 -12.69 -8.69
C ARG A 2 -5.92 -11.94 -9.58
N ILE A 3 -6.37 -12.55 -10.68
CA ILE A 3 -7.41 -11.98 -11.57
C ILE A 3 -8.68 -12.84 -11.46
N LEU A 4 -9.81 -12.21 -11.19
CA LEU A 4 -11.14 -12.83 -11.12
C LEU A 4 -12.11 -12.11 -12.04
N ASN A 5 -13.13 -12.81 -12.55
CA ASN A 5 -14.24 -12.13 -13.20
C ASN A 5 -15.18 -11.49 -12.14
N ALA A 6 -16.01 -10.53 -12.57
CA ALA A 6 -16.93 -9.84 -11.66
C ALA A 6 -17.93 -10.76 -10.94
N SER A 7 -18.38 -11.86 -11.58
CA SER A 7 -19.31 -12.81 -10.97
C SER A 7 -18.66 -13.58 -9.82
N ASP A 8 -17.44 -14.06 -10.01
CA ASP A 8 -16.67 -14.77 -8.99
C ASP A 8 -16.30 -13.86 -7.84
N ALA A 9 -15.92 -12.61 -8.15
CA ALA A 9 -15.63 -11.61 -7.14
C ALA A 9 -16.85 -11.29 -6.28
N ARG A 10 -18.03 -11.12 -6.90
CA ARG A 10 -19.29 -10.91 -6.18
C ARG A 10 -19.63 -12.07 -5.26
N ALA A 11 -19.47 -13.30 -5.73
CA ALA A 11 -19.77 -14.50 -4.94
C ALA A 11 -18.83 -14.69 -3.73
N ASN A 12 -17.64 -14.07 -3.76
CA ASN A 12 -16.61 -14.26 -2.75
C ASN A 12 -16.19 -12.95 -2.07
N LEU A 13 -16.98 -11.88 -2.15
CA LEU A 13 -16.53 -10.53 -1.81
C LEU A 13 -15.99 -10.41 -0.38
N TYR A 14 -16.70 -10.94 0.61
CA TYR A 14 -16.25 -10.92 2.01
C TYR A 14 -14.89 -11.59 2.19
N ARG A 15 -14.73 -12.81 1.68
CA ARG A 15 -13.46 -13.55 1.72
C ARG A 15 -12.33 -12.80 1.00
N LEU A 16 -12.65 -12.11 -0.09
CA LEU A 16 -11.66 -11.32 -0.83
C LEU A 16 -11.22 -10.09 -0.04
N ILE A 17 -12.12 -9.42 0.68
CA ILE A 17 -11.79 -8.31 1.58
C ILE A 17 -10.81 -8.79 2.67
N ASP A 18 -11.16 -9.87 3.38
CA ASP A 18 -10.30 -10.44 4.43
C ASP A 18 -8.93 -10.83 3.85
N GLN A 19 -8.93 -11.55 2.73
CA GLN A 19 -7.71 -11.96 2.05
C GLN A 19 -6.83 -10.76 1.66
N THR A 20 -7.41 -9.67 1.12
CA THR A 20 -6.62 -8.49 0.72
C THR A 20 -6.04 -7.76 1.92
N ASN A 21 -6.73 -7.74 3.07
CA ASN A 21 -6.18 -7.18 4.31
C ASN A 21 -5.06 -8.05 4.89
N GLU A 22 -5.21 -9.37 4.89
CA GLU A 22 -4.20 -10.27 5.49
C GLU A 22 -2.94 -10.43 4.64
N SER A 23 -3.10 -10.45 3.31
CA SER A 23 -1.99 -10.75 2.39
C SER A 23 -1.32 -9.51 1.79
N HIS A 24 -1.94 -8.33 1.92
CA HIS A 24 -1.50 -7.10 1.24
C HIS A 24 -1.28 -7.27 -0.28
N GLU A 25 -2.04 -8.20 -0.89
CA GLU A 25 -1.93 -8.52 -2.32
C GLU A 25 -3.17 -8.02 -3.09
N PRO A 26 -2.99 -7.24 -4.16
CA PRO A 26 -4.11 -6.76 -4.96
C PRO A 26 -4.82 -7.88 -5.72
N VAL A 27 -6.15 -7.74 -5.83
CA VAL A 27 -6.99 -8.58 -6.69
C VAL A 27 -7.53 -7.73 -7.83
N ILE A 28 -7.31 -8.14 -9.08
CA ILE A 28 -7.99 -7.53 -10.22
C ILE A 28 -9.34 -8.22 -10.43
N ILE A 29 -10.39 -7.41 -10.50
CA ILE A 29 -11.72 -7.81 -10.89
C ILE A 29 -11.95 -7.38 -12.35
N SER A 30 -12.15 -8.35 -13.24
CA SER A 30 -12.44 -8.14 -14.66
C SER A 30 -13.94 -8.21 -14.91
N GLY A 31 -14.53 -7.08 -15.28
CA GLY A 31 -15.87 -7.01 -15.85
C GLY A 31 -15.87 -7.26 -17.36
N LYS A 32 -17.05 -7.19 -17.97
CA LYS A 32 -17.21 -7.33 -19.44
C LYS A 32 -16.64 -6.15 -20.22
N ARG A 33 -16.61 -4.95 -19.64
CA ARG A 33 -16.21 -3.69 -20.29
C ARG A 33 -15.05 -2.97 -19.61
N SER A 34 -14.82 -3.25 -18.33
CA SER A 34 -13.87 -2.52 -17.49
C SER A 34 -13.24 -3.47 -16.47
N ARG A 35 -12.14 -3.03 -15.86
CA ARG A 35 -11.45 -3.73 -14.77
C ARG A 35 -11.38 -2.80 -13.56
N ALA A 36 -11.37 -3.39 -12.39
CA ALA A 36 -11.15 -2.70 -11.12
C ALA A 36 -10.10 -3.46 -10.30
N VAL A 37 -9.49 -2.78 -9.34
CA VAL A 37 -8.56 -3.38 -8.38
C VAL A 37 -9.19 -3.30 -7.00
N LEU A 38 -9.21 -4.41 -6.27
CA LEU A 38 -9.50 -4.46 -4.85
C LEU A 38 -8.19 -4.48 -4.08
N LEU A 39 -8.09 -3.58 -3.11
CA LEU A 39 -6.97 -3.40 -2.18
C LEU A 39 -7.52 -3.39 -0.75
N SER A 40 -6.67 -3.68 0.23
CA SER A 40 -6.96 -3.32 1.61
C SER A 40 -7.08 -1.79 1.75
N GLU A 41 -7.81 -1.34 2.76
CA GLU A 41 -7.92 0.09 3.04
C GLU A 41 -6.57 0.69 3.48
N GLU A 42 -5.79 -0.08 4.22
CA GLU A 42 -4.44 0.27 4.68
C GLU A 42 -3.46 0.46 3.52
N ASP A 43 -3.44 -0.47 2.55
CA ASP A 43 -2.57 -0.34 1.37
C ASP A 43 -2.98 0.86 0.52
N TRP A 44 -4.29 1.12 0.39
CA TRP A 44 -4.77 2.30 -0.33
C TRP A 44 -4.31 3.60 0.35
N LYS A 45 -4.40 3.69 1.68
CA LYS A 45 -3.88 4.84 2.45
C LYS A 45 -2.37 4.98 2.29
N SER A 46 -1.62 3.89 2.40
CA SER A 46 -0.16 3.88 2.23
C SER A 46 0.26 4.37 0.85
N ILE A 47 -0.46 3.98 -0.20
CA ILE A 47 -0.24 4.48 -1.57
C ILE A 47 -0.50 5.98 -1.64
N GLN A 48 -1.62 6.46 -1.08
CA GLN A 48 -1.95 7.90 -1.08
C GLN A 48 -0.91 8.73 -0.33
N GLU A 49 -0.46 8.26 0.85
CA GLU A 49 0.59 8.92 1.63
C GLU A 49 1.91 8.95 0.86
N THR A 50 2.31 7.84 0.25
CA THR A 50 3.53 7.77 -0.57
C THR A 50 3.46 8.76 -1.74
N LEU A 51 2.34 8.82 -2.44
CA LEU A 51 2.13 9.78 -3.54
C LEU A 51 2.19 11.22 -3.02
N TYR A 52 1.61 11.50 -1.86
CA TYR A 52 1.68 12.81 -1.21
C TYR A 52 3.13 13.19 -0.88
N LEU A 53 3.88 12.32 -0.21
CA LEU A 53 5.28 12.56 0.15
C LEU A 53 6.14 12.82 -1.10
N ILE A 54 5.96 12.03 -2.16
CA ILE A 54 6.71 12.22 -3.41
C ILE A 54 6.34 13.54 -4.11
N SER A 55 5.11 14.05 -3.92
CA SER A 55 4.70 15.33 -4.50
C SER A 55 5.40 16.55 -3.89
N VAL A 56 5.96 16.40 -2.68
CA VAL A 56 6.70 17.47 -2.01
C VAL A 56 8.13 17.55 -2.57
N PRO A 57 8.56 18.67 -3.16
CA PRO A 57 9.90 18.79 -3.73
C PRO A 57 11.01 18.47 -2.73
N GLY A 58 11.94 17.58 -3.10
CA GLY A 58 13.08 17.19 -2.26
C GLY A 58 12.75 16.18 -1.14
N MET A 59 11.48 15.88 -0.91
CA MET A 59 11.05 14.99 0.17
C MET A 59 11.51 13.54 -0.04
N ARG A 60 11.39 13.03 -1.28
CA ARG A 60 11.86 11.68 -1.62
C ARG A 60 13.35 11.53 -1.33
N GLU A 61 14.16 12.48 -1.77
CA GLU A 61 15.61 12.47 -1.56
C GLU A 61 15.94 12.54 -0.06
N SER A 62 15.23 13.39 0.69
CA SER A 62 15.37 13.50 2.14
C SER A 62 15.09 12.16 2.84
N ILE A 63 13.98 11.49 2.51
CA ILE A 63 13.62 10.18 3.08
C ILE A 63 14.67 9.11 2.73
N VAL A 64 15.11 9.05 1.47
CA VAL A 64 16.12 8.07 1.03
C VAL A 64 17.47 8.30 1.70
N ASN A 65 17.86 9.56 1.93
CA ASN A 65 19.09 9.87 2.64
C ASN A 65 18.98 9.49 4.12
N GLY A 66 17.86 9.81 4.78
CA GLY A 66 17.62 9.41 6.17
C GLY A 66 17.60 7.90 6.38
N MET A 67 17.06 7.12 5.43
CA MET A 67 17.11 5.65 5.50
C MET A 67 18.53 5.05 5.39
N LYS A 68 19.50 5.81 4.85
CA LYS A 68 20.91 5.38 4.73
C LYS A 68 21.74 5.82 5.93
N GLU A 69 21.22 6.72 6.76
CA GLU A 69 21.90 7.22 7.94
C GLU A 69 22.08 6.08 8.96
N PRO A 70 23.27 5.90 9.56
CA PRO A 70 23.47 4.91 10.60
C PRO A 70 22.52 5.15 11.78
N LEU A 71 21.96 4.07 12.34
CA LEU A 71 21.08 4.18 13.51
C LEU A 71 21.76 4.84 14.72
N SER A 72 23.08 4.72 14.84
CA SER A 72 23.87 5.40 15.87
C SER A 72 23.69 6.92 15.83
N ASP A 73 23.56 7.47 14.64
CA ASP A 73 23.49 8.92 14.39
C ASP A 73 22.05 9.43 14.59
N SER A 74 21.07 8.50 14.49
CA SER A 74 19.66 8.73 14.80
C SER A 74 19.30 8.48 16.28
N SER A 75 20.19 7.85 17.04
CA SER A 75 19.98 7.55 18.47
C SER A 75 20.60 8.61 19.36
N ARG A 76 19.85 9.09 20.34
CA ARG A 76 20.36 9.99 21.40
C ARG A 76 20.02 9.38 22.75
N GLU A 77 21.01 9.32 23.65
CA GLU A 77 20.71 9.08 25.06
C GLU A 77 19.90 10.24 25.59
N LEU A 78 18.73 9.90 26.13
CA LEU A 78 17.87 10.87 26.78
C LEU A 78 18.44 11.16 28.15
N ASP A 79 18.55 12.44 28.49
CA ASP A 79 19.20 12.92 29.72
C ASP A 79 18.38 12.65 31.01
N TRP A 80 17.38 11.76 30.96
CA TRP A 80 16.42 11.51 32.03
C TRP A 80 16.33 10.04 32.43
#